data_AF-A0A2P5W1U4-F1
#
_entry.id   AF-A0A2P5W1U4-F1
#
_cell.length_a   1.000
_cell.length_b   1.000
_cell.length_c   1.000
_cell.angle_alpha   90.00
_cell.angle_beta   90.00
_cell.angle_gamma   90.00
#
_symmetry.space_group_name_H-M   'P 1'
#
loop_
_entity.id
_entity.type
_entity.pdbx_description
1 polymer ?
#
loop_
_entity_poly.entity_id
_entity_poly.type
_entity_poly.pdbx_seq_one_letter_code
_entity_poly.pdbx_strand_id
1 'polypeptide(L)'
;MEAKVRRIKLGTQGLESSAEGLGCMSMSAFYGPPKSEPEMINLIHHAINSGVTFLDTSDGIGGGPAYLRAACEASLKRLGLDWIDLYHQHRVDTKVAIEITKSVEEGKIKYICLSEASGSRIRRAHAVHPITAVQLQWSLWARDVEEEIVPTCGLAMEHRIIS
;
A
#
# COMPACT_ATOMS: atom_id res chain seq x y z
N MET A 1 22.24 18.82 -12.42
CA MET A 1 22.04 17.49 -11.80
C MET A 1 20.58 17.42 -11.45
N GLU A 2 19.81 16.54 -12.09
CA GLU A 2 18.39 16.38 -11.76
C GLU A 2 18.31 15.76 -10.36
N ALA A 3 17.61 16.41 -9.44
CA ALA A 3 17.48 15.92 -8.08
C ALA A 3 16.56 14.69 -8.08
N LYS A 4 17.15 13.49 -7.95
CA LYS A 4 16.38 12.25 -7.84
C LYS A 4 15.59 12.20 -6.54
N VAL A 5 14.39 11.64 -6.59
CA VAL A 5 13.53 11.44 -5.41
C VAL A 5 14.30 10.70 -4.31
N ARG A 6 14.26 11.23 -3.09
CA ARG A 6 14.97 10.64 -1.94
C ARG A 6 14.44 9.24 -1.62
N ARG A 7 15.30 8.37 -1.09
CA ARG A 7 14.94 7.03 -0.59
C ARG A 7 14.61 7.07 0.89
N ILE A 8 13.64 6.26 1.30
CA ILE A 8 13.24 6.08 2.70
C ILE A 8 12.97 4.61 2.99
N LYS A 9 13.14 4.22 4.25
CA LYS A 9 12.68 2.91 4.74
C LYS A 9 11.18 3.00 5.06
N LEU A 10 10.47 1.91 4.84
CA LEU A 10 9.05 1.74 5.13
C LEU A 10 8.89 0.69 6.21
N GLY A 11 8.35 1.10 7.37
CA GLY A 11 8.28 0.25 8.55
C GLY A 11 9.66 -0.24 8.99
N THR A 12 9.70 -1.41 9.65
CA THR A 12 10.92 -1.96 10.27
C THR A 12 11.40 -3.25 9.60
N GLN A 13 10.70 -3.74 8.59
CA GLN A 13 10.99 -5.03 7.92
C GLN A 13 12.00 -4.92 6.77
N GLY A 14 12.58 -3.74 6.54
CA GLY A 14 13.62 -3.52 5.54
C GLY A 14 13.14 -3.13 4.14
N LEU A 15 11.84 -2.87 3.96
CA LEU A 15 11.33 -2.29 2.70
C LEU A 15 11.92 -0.89 2.51
N GLU A 16 12.47 -0.62 1.34
CA GLU A 16 12.96 0.71 0.94
C GLU A 16 12.22 1.19 -0.30
N SER A 17 11.80 2.45 -0.28
CA SER A 17 11.06 3.06 -1.38
C SER A 17 11.47 4.51 -1.62
N SER A 18 10.99 5.09 -2.71
CA SER A 18 11.02 6.54 -2.92
C SER A 18 10.10 7.23 -1.91
N ALA A 19 10.48 8.43 -1.45
CA ALA A 19 9.64 9.20 -0.52
C ALA A 19 8.35 9.73 -1.16
N GLU A 20 8.32 9.78 -2.48
CA GLU A 20 7.15 10.10 -3.28
C GLU A 20 6.78 8.87 -4.11
N GLY A 21 5.50 8.51 -4.10
CA GLY A 21 4.94 7.42 -4.91
C GLY A 21 4.04 7.95 -6.02
N LEU A 22 3.67 7.07 -6.94
CA LEU A 22 2.67 7.33 -7.97
C LEU A 22 1.39 6.54 -7.66
N GLY A 23 0.31 7.26 -7.36
CA GLY A 23 -1.03 6.66 -7.28
C GLY A 23 -1.59 6.46 -8.69
N CYS A 24 -1.92 5.22 -9.05
CA CYS A 24 -2.37 4.86 -10.39
C CYS A 24 -3.90 4.94 -10.57
N MET A 25 -4.66 5.37 -9.55
CA MET A 25 -6.12 5.34 -9.60
C MET A 25 -6.71 6.22 -10.72
N SER A 26 -6.11 7.38 -11.00
CA SER A 26 -6.52 8.27 -12.09
C SER A 26 -6.25 7.73 -13.49
N MET A 27 -5.49 6.63 -13.61
CA MET A 27 -5.26 5.93 -14.88
C MET A 27 -6.45 5.05 -15.27
N SER A 28 -7.46 4.96 -14.40
CA SER A 28 -8.70 4.21 -14.58
C SER A 28 -9.91 5.16 -14.67
N ALA A 29 -11.10 4.60 -14.89
CA ALA A 29 -12.34 5.36 -15.00
C ALA A 29 -12.82 6.03 -13.69
N PHE A 30 -12.07 5.91 -12.58
CA PHE A 30 -12.51 6.34 -11.25
C PHE A 30 -12.64 7.86 -11.09
N TYR A 31 -11.81 8.64 -11.81
CA TYR A 31 -11.82 10.10 -11.76
C TYR A 31 -12.21 10.76 -13.10
N GLY A 32 -12.99 10.04 -13.90
CA GLY A 32 -13.35 10.43 -15.26
C GLY A 32 -12.72 9.51 -16.31
N PRO A 33 -12.90 9.80 -17.61
CA PRO A 33 -12.36 8.95 -18.66
C PRO A 33 -10.82 8.88 -18.56
N PRO A 34 -10.24 7.66 -18.59
CA PRO A 34 -8.79 7.53 -18.59
C PRO A 34 -8.22 8.16 -19.86
N LYS A 35 -6.98 8.64 -19.79
CA LYS A 35 -6.23 9.00 -21.02
C LYS A 35 -5.89 7.73 -21.79
N SER A 36 -5.32 7.91 -22.99
CA SER A 36 -4.92 6.78 -23.80
C SER A 36 -3.87 5.90 -23.08
N GLU A 37 -3.85 4.62 -23.40
CA GLU A 37 -2.88 3.67 -22.85
C GLU A 37 -1.42 4.15 -23.04
N PRO A 38 -1.00 4.64 -24.22
CA PRO A 38 0.36 5.17 -24.40
C PRO A 38 0.69 6.37 -23.49
N GLU A 39 -0.27 7.26 -23.22
CA GLU A 39 -0.05 8.38 -22.30
C GLU A 39 0.16 7.91 -20.86
N MET A 40 -0.60 6.89 -20.43
CA MET A 40 -0.47 6.31 -19.09
C MET A 40 0.85 5.54 -18.92
N ILE A 41 1.26 4.78 -19.93
CA ILE A 41 2.58 4.13 -19.97
C ILE A 41 3.69 5.17 -19.87
N ASN A 42 3.59 6.26 -20.64
CA ASN A 42 4.58 7.34 -20.60
C ASN A 42 4.65 8.01 -19.22
N LEU A 43 3.51 8.19 -18.53
CA LEU A 43 3.48 8.72 -17.17
C LEU A 43 4.20 7.80 -16.18
N ILE A 44 3.97 6.49 -16.25
CA ILE A 44 4.66 5.51 -15.40
C ILE A 44 6.17 5.56 -15.67
N HIS A 45 6.58 5.55 -16.94
CA HIS A 45 7.99 5.63 -17.32
C HIS A 45 8.63 6.93 -16.83
N HIS A 46 7.94 8.06 -16.95
CA HIS A 46 8.42 9.34 -16.45
C HIS A 46 8.63 9.32 -14.93
N ALA A 47 7.69 8.78 -14.17
CA ALA A 47 7.82 8.65 -12.71
C ALA A 47 9.05 7.79 -12.34
N ILE A 48 9.22 6.64 -12.98
CA ILE A 48 10.37 5.74 -12.76
C ILE A 48 11.69 6.45 -13.09
N ASN A 49 11.75 7.12 -14.24
CA ASN A 49 12.96 7.84 -14.67
C ASN A 49 13.33 9.00 -13.72
N SER A 50 12.33 9.60 -13.06
CA SER A 50 12.50 10.63 -12.03
C SER A 50 12.93 10.07 -10.66
N GLY A 51 12.94 8.73 -10.50
CA GLY A 51 13.37 8.04 -9.28
C GLY A 51 12.26 7.52 -8.38
N VAL A 52 11.00 7.54 -8.84
CA VAL A 52 9.88 6.89 -8.15
C VAL A 52 10.03 5.37 -8.24
N THR A 53 9.88 4.69 -7.10
CA THR A 53 9.87 3.22 -7.04
C THR A 53 8.65 2.67 -6.30
N PHE A 54 7.69 3.53 -5.96
CA PHE A 54 6.44 3.14 -5.31
C PHE A 54 5.28 3.43 -6.25
N LEU A 55 4.64 2.37 -6.76
CA LEU A 55 3.45 2.47 -7.59
C LEU A 55 2.28 1.89 -6.79
N ASP A 56 1.28 2.72 -6.49
CA ASP A 56 0.10 2.33 -5.72
C ASP A 56 -1.10 2.08 -6.66
N THR A 57 -1.71 0.89 -6.55
CA THR A 57 -2.86 0.50 -7.36
C THR A 57 -3.75 -0.48 -6.58
N SER A 58 -4.99 -0.66 -7.03
CA SER A 58 -5.99 -1.52 -6.36
C SER A 58 -6.90 -2.18 -7.39
N ASP A 59 -7.38 -3.39 -7.09
CA ASP A 59 -8.39 -4.09 -7.86
C ASP A 59 -9.83 -3.90 -7.33
N GLY A 60 -10.00 -3.05 -6.32
CA GLY A 60 -11.27 -2.69 -5.70
C GLY A 60 -11.31 -2.96 -4.20
N ILE A 61 -12.52 -2.91 -3.62
CA ILE A 61 -12.73 -3.10 -2.19
C ILE A 61 -13.55 -4.37 -1.96
N GLY A 62 -12.91 -5.41 -1.44
CA GLY A 62 -13.58 -6.59 -0.89
C GLY A 62 -12.92 -7.07 0.40
N GLY A 63 -13.50 -8.07 1.04
CA GLY A 63 -13.00 -8.60 2.33
C GLY A 63 -13.32 -10.08 2.50
N GLY A 64 -12.59 -10.74 3.40
CA GLY A 64 -12.70 -12.16 3.70
C GLY A 64 -11.55 -12.99 3.10
N PRO A 65 -11.18 -14.14 3.71
CA PRO A 65 -9.92 -14.82 3.37
C PRO A 65 -9.90 -15.38 1.94
N ALA A 66 -11.04 -15.92 1.51
CA ALA A 66 -11.19 -16.48 0.16
C ALA A 66 -11.11 -15.38 -0.91
N TYR A 67 -11.70 -14.21 -0.63
CA TYR A 67 -11.63 -13.06 -1.53
C TYR A 67 -10.20 -12.52 -1.62
N LEU A 68 -9.54 -12.28 -0.49
CA LEU A 68 -8.19 -11.70 -0.47
C LEU A 68 -7.17 -12.60 -1.18
N ARG A 69 -7.29 -13.91 -1.02
CA ARG A 69 -6.43 -14.85 -1.76
C ARG A 69 -6.69 -14.78 -3.26
N ALA A 70 -7.96 -14.82 -3.68
CA ALA A 70 -8.32 -14.74 -5.09
C ALA A 70 -7.91 -13.39 -5.73
N ALA A 71 -8.07 -12.29 -4.99
CA ALA A 71 -7.66 -10.94 -5.40
C ALA A 71 -6.14 -10.83 -5.56
N CYS A 72 -5.37 -11.42 -4.63
CA CYS A 72 -3.91 -11.48 -4.73
C CYS A 72 -3.46 -12.24 -5.99
N GLU A 73 -4.00 -13.44 -6.22
CA GLU A 73 -3.68 -14.25 -7.41
C GLU A 73 -4.07 -13.54 -8.71
N ALA A 74 -5.25 -12.93 -8.75
CA ALA A 74 -5.70 -12.17 -9.90
C ALA A 74 -4.79 -10.96 -10.15
N SER A 75 -4.30 -10.30 -9.09
CA SER A 75 -3.37 -9.18 -9.19
C SER A 75 -2.01 -9.60 -9.75
N LEU A 76 -1.42 -10.68 -9.22
CA LEU A 76 -0.18 -11.26 -9.75
C LEU A 76 -0.31 -11.59 -11.23
N LYS A 77 -1.42 -12.22 -11.62
CA LYS A 77 -1.70 -12.56 -13.03
C LYS A 77 -1.85 -11.33 -13.92
N ARG A 78 -2.59 -10.30 -13.48
CA ARG A 78 -2.79 -9.05 -14.26
C ARG A 78 -1.48 -8.27 -14.43
N LEU A 79 -0.66 -8.24 -13.39
CA LEU A 79 0.62 -7.54 -13.40
C LEU A 79 1.75 -8.34 -14.04
N GLY A 80 1.56 -9.66 -14.23
CA GLY A 80 2.61 -10.55 -14.73
C GLY A 80 3.78 -10.69 -13.76
N LEU A 81 3.50 -10.70 -12.45
CA LEU A 81 4.50 -10.74 -11.39
C LEU A 81 4.48 -12.07 -10.64
N ASP A 82 5.64 -12.49 -10.14
CA ASP A 82 5.77 -13.64 -9.23
C ASP A 82 5.43 -13.29 -7.77
N TRP A 83 5.63 -12.03 -7.38
CA TRP A 83 5.27 -11.51 -6.06
C TRP A 83 4.88 -10.02 -6.12
N ILE A 84 4.19 -9.55 -5.08
CA ILE A 84 3.90 -8.14 -4.81
C ILE A 84 4.72 -7.70 -3.59
N ASP A 85 5.41 -6.57 -3.67
CA ASP A 85 6.22 -6.11 -2.53
C ASP A 85 5.34 -5.74 -1.34
N LEU A 86 4.38 -4.82 -1.49
CA LEU A 86 3.48 -4.38 -0.42
C LEU A 86 2.02 -4.61 -0.82
N TYR A 87 1.26 -5.37 -0.03
CA TYR A 87 -0.14 -5.67 -0.33
C TYR A 87 -1.09 -5.06 0.71
N HIS A 88 -2.14 -4.41 0.24
CA HIS A 88 -3.09 -3.68 1.06
C HIS A 88 -4.26 -4.59 1.46
N GLN A 89 -4.53 -4.69 2.77
CA GLN A 89 -5.78 -5.26 3.26
C GLN A 89 -6.78 -4.11 3.53
N HIS A 90 -7.71 -3.89 2.60
CA HIS A 90 -8.72 -2.82 2.65
C HIS A 90 -9.84 -3.07 3.69
N ARG A 91 -10.17 -4.33 3.97
CA ARG A 91 -11.12 -4.71 5.04
C ARG A 91 -10.52 -5.80 5.91
N VAL A 92 -10.23 -5.45 7.16
CA VAL A 92 -9.95 -6.44 8.22
C VAL A 92 -11.28 -6.86 8.84
N ASP A 93 -11.58 -8.16 8.82
CA ASP A 93 -12.70 -8.72 9.58
C ASP A 93 -12.53 -8.37 11.06
N THR A 94 -13.62 -8.13 11.78
CA THR A 94 -13.55 -7.81 13.22
C THR A 94 -13.09 -8.99 14.07
N LYS A 95 -13.13 -10.22 13.53
CA LYS A 95 -12.81 -11.47 14.23
C LYS A 95 -11.48 -12.11 13.83
N VAL A 96 -10.98 -11.89 12.61
CA VAL A 96 -9.71 -12.46 12.12
C VAL A 96 -8.74 -11.32 11.82
N ALA A 97 -7.62 -11.31 12.55
CA ALA A 97 -6.74 -10.14 12.66
C ALA A 97 -6.00 -9.77 11.36
N ILE A 98 -5.55 -10.75 10.56
CA ILE A 98 -4.95 -10.57 9.23
C ILE A 98 -5.16 -11.86 8.45
N GLU A 99 -5.73 -11.77 7.26
CA GLU A 99 -6.09 -12.94 6.45
C GLU A 99 -5.05 -13.23 5.35
N ILE A 100 -4.20 -12.24 5.03
CA ILE A 100 -3.20 -12.34 3.97
C ILE A 100 -1.86 -12.96 4.42
N THR A 101 -1.70 -13.31 5.69
CA THR A 101 -0.44 -13.87 6.23
C THR A 101 0.01 -15.10 5.48
N LYS A 102 -0.93 -15.96 5.07
CA LYS A 102 -0.63 -17.14 4.25
C LYS A 102 -0.02 -16.78 2.90
N SER A 103 -0.44 -15.69 2.28
CA SER A 103 0.16 -15.22 1.02
C SER A 103 1.59 -14.69 1.23
N VAL A 104 1.93 -14.24 2.44
CA VAL A 104 3.31 -13.90 2.81
C VAL A 104 4.15 -15.17 2.96
N GLU A 105 3.64 -16.18 3.65
CA GLU A 105 4.30 -17.48 3.80
C GLU A 105 4.52 -18.20 2.46
N GLU A 106 3.57 -18.06 1.53
CA GLU A 106 3.66 -18.58 0.15
C GLU A 106 4.62 -17.74 -0.74
N GLY A 107 5.19 -16.65 -0.24
CA GLY A 107 6.13 -15.78 -0.97
C GLY A 107 5.50 -14.89 -2.04
N LYS A 108 4.16 -14.86 -2.11
CA LYS A 108 3.39 -14.05 -3.08
C LYS A 108 3.34 -12.58 -2.72
N ILE A 109 3.47 -12.28 -1.43
CA ILE A 109 3.51 -10.93 -0.88
C ILE A 109 4.72 -10.84 0.06
N LYS A 110 5.47 -9.74 0.03
CA LYS A 110 6.58 -9.55 0.98
C LYS A 110 6.19 -8.79 2.24
N TYR A 111 5.31 -7.79 2.10
CA TYR A 111 5.00 -6.81 3.13
C TYR A 111 3.49 -6.55 3.22
N ILE A 112 3.01 -6.22 4.41
CA ILE A 112 1.58 -5.98 4.68
C ILE A 112 1.32 -4.50 4.92
N CYS A 113 0.34 -3.96 4.20
CA CYS A 113 -0.23 -2.63 4.46
C CYS A 113 -1.68 -2.75 4.94
N LEU A 114 -2.07 -1.92 5.90
CA LEU A 114 -3.48 -1.75 6.28
C LEU A 114 -4.01 -0.44 5.71
N SER A 115 -5.24 -0.44 5.21
CA SER A 115 -5.93 0.78 4.76
C SER A 115 -7.04 1.15 5.76
N GLU A 116 -7.15 2.43 6.11
CA GLU A 116 -8.24 3.01 6.92
C GLU A 116 -8.51 2.23 8.23
N ALA A 117 -7.45 1.81 8.92
CA ALA A 117 -7.52 1.01 10.13
C ALA A 117 -7.42 1.86 11.40
N SER A 118 -8.30 1.60 12.39
CA SER A 118 -8.20 2.18 13.72
C SER A 118 -6.94 1.73 14.46
N GLY A 119 -6.50 2.47 15.49
CA GLY A 119 -5.30 2.14 16.26
C GLY A 119 -5.39 0.76 16.92
N SER A 120 -6.57 0.38 17.41
CA SER A 120 -6.82 -0.96 17.95
C SER A 120 -6.67 -2.07 16.89
N ARG A 121 -7.10 -1.84 15.65
CA ARG A 121 -6.94 -2.79 14.54
C ARG A 121 -5.46 -2.91 14.16
N ILE A 122 -4.74 -1.80 14.05
CA ILE A 122 -3.30 -1.80 13.77
C ILE A 122 -2.55 -2.62 14.81
N ARG A 123 -2.78 -2.37 16.11
CA ARG A 123 -2.10 -3.11 17.20
C ARG A 123 -2.36 -4.61 17.15
N ARG A 124 -3.62 -5.02 16.98
CA ARG A 124 -3.98 -6.45 16.91
C ARG A 124 -3.40 -7.15 15.69
N ALA A 125 -3.42 -6.48 14.54
CA ALA A 125 -2.84 -6.99 13.32
C ALA A 125 -1.32 -7.14 13.47
N HIS A 126 -0.64 -6.09 13.95
CA HIS A 126 0.81 -6.09 14.15
C HIS A 126 1.28 -7.16 15.17
N ALA A 127 0.44 -7.51 16.14
CA ALA A 127 0.72 -8.60 17.08
C ALA A 127 0.69 -10.01 16.43
N VAL A 128 0.06 -10.15 15.26
CA VAL A 128 -0.03 -11.41 14.49
C VAL A 128 1.05 -11.48 13.41
N HIS A 129 1.21 -10.40 12.65
CA HIS A 129 2.29 -10.27 11.67
C HIS A 129 2.69 -8.79 11.59
N PRO A 130 3.99 -8.47 11.47
CA PRO A 130 4.42 -7.08 11.41
C PRO A 130 3.76 -6.34 10.23
N ILE A 131 3.11 -5.23 10.55
CA ILE A 131 2.51 -4.32 9.56
C ILE A 131 3.58 -3.33 9.11
N THR A 132 3.83 -3.28 7.81
CA THR A 132 4.89 -2.46 7.18
C THR A 132 4.45 -1.03 6.87
N ALA A 133 3.15 -0.82 6.62
CA ALA A 133 2.58 0.49 6.31
C ALA A 133 1.11 0.58 6.74
N VAL A 134 0.63 1.81 6.94
CA VAL A 134 -0.80 2.11 7.08
C VAL A 134 -1.14 3.26 6.13
N GLN A 135 -2.09 3.02 5.22
CA GLN A 135 -2.59 4.00 4.24
C GLN A 135 -3.87 4.65 4.78
N LEU A 136 -3.92 5.98 4.80
CA LEU A 136 -4.97 6.77 5.45
C LEU A 136 -5.15 8.09 4.69
N GLN A 137 -6.32 8.71 4.81
CA GLN A 137 -6.48 10.11 4.44
C GLN A 137 -5.76 11.05 5.43
N TRP A 138 -4.76 11.79 4.95
CA TRP A 138 -4.08 12.83 5.74
C TRP A 138 -3.71 14.03 4.85
N SER A 139 -4.17 15.23 5.21
CA SER A 139 -3.88 16.45 4.47
C SER A 139 -3.98 17.68 5.37
N LEU A 140 -3.73 18.88 4.82
CA LEU A 140 -3.96 20.14 5.54
C LEU A 140 -5.42 20.29 6.02
N TRP A 141 -6.38 19.63 5.35
CA TRP A 141 -7.81 19.72 5.64
C TRP A 141 -8.37 18.52 6.40
N ALA A 142 -7.60 17.45 6.57
CA ALA A 142 -8.03 16.23 7.25
C ALA A 142 -6.88 15.74 8.13
N ARG A 143 -6.98 16.00 9.44
CA ARG A 143 -5.89 15.77 10.42
C ARG A 143 -6.30 14.89 11.60
N ASP A 144 -7.51 14.33 11.58
CA ASP A 144 -8.07 13.51 12.67
C ASP A 144 -7.17 12.31 13.03
N VAL A 145 -6.44 11.78 12.05
CA VAL A 145 -5.47 10.69 12.22
C VAL A 145 -4.30 11.03 13.16
N GLU A 146 -4.02 12.31 13.41
CA GLU A 146 -2.93 12.75 14.27
C GLU A 146 -3.19 12.47 15.76
N GLU A 147 -4.46 12.35 16.16
CA GLU A 147 -4.83 12.11 17.56
C GLU A 147 -4.57 10.66 17.99
N GLU A 148 -4.84 9.69 17.10
CA GLU A 148 -4.76 8.27 17.45
C GLU A 148 -3.80 7.48 16.55
N ILE A 149 -3.89 7.65 15.23
CA ILE A 149 -3.26 6.74 14.28
C ILE A 149 -1.77 7.04 14.12
N VAL A 150 -1.40 8.31 13.95
CA VAL A 150 0.01 8.71 13.84
C VAL A 150 0.81 8.30 15.08
N PRO A 151 0.34 8.54 16.34
CA PRO A 151 1.01 8.02 17.53
C PRO A 151 1.08 6.49 17.57
N THR A 152 0.01 5.80 17.16
CA THR A 152 -0.02 4.33 17.10
C THR A 152 1.04 3.78 16.15
N CYS A 153 1.20 4.40 14.97
CA CYS A 153 2.24 4.03 14.02
C CYS A 153 3.62 4.46 14.50
N GLY A 154 3.78 5.66 15.07
CA GLY A 154 5.08 6.18 15.52
C GLY A 154 5.72 5.38 16.66
N LEU A 155 4.93 4.67 17.46
CA LEU A 155 5.44 3.70 18.45
C LEU A 155 5.94 2.38 17.82
N ALA A 156 5.61 2.13 16.54
CA ALA A 156 5.92 0.87 15.84
C ALA A 156 6.72 1.05 14.52
N MET A 157 6.82 2.27 13.98
CA MET A 157 7.19 2.54 12.58
C MET A 157 7.98 3.86 12.48
N GLU A 158 9.29 3.78 12.27
CA GLU A 158 10.20 4.93 12.27
C GLU A 158 10.05 5.88 11.06
N HIS A 159 9.23 5.55 10.07
CA HIS A 159 9.13 6.35 8.84
C HIS A 159 7.70 6.51 8.33
N ARG A 160 7.34 7.78 8.09
CA ARG A 160 6.03 8.23 7.64
C ARG A 160 5.99 8.23 6.12
N ILE A 161 5.19 7.35 5.50
CA ILE A 161 4.79 7.52 4.10
C ILE A 161 3.43 8.18 4.03
N ILE A 162 3.37 9.15 3.13
CA ILE A 162 2.21 9.91 2.71
C ILE A 162 1.76 9.26 1.40
N SER A 163 0.49 8.84 1.32
CA SER A 163 -0.23 8.65 0.06
C SER A 163 -1.30 9.72 -0.05
#